data_AF-A0A1G1P5K2-F1
#
_entry.id   AF-A0A1G1P5K2-F1
#
_cell.length_a   1.000
_cell.length_b   1.000
_cell.length_c   1.000
_cell.angle_alpha   90.00
_cell.angle_beta   90.00
_cell.angle_gamma   90.00
#
_symmetry.space_group_name_H-M   'P 1'
#
loop_
_entity.id
_entity.type
_entity.pdbx_description
1 polymer ?
#
loop_
_entity_poly.entity_id
_entity_poly.type
_entity_poly.pdbx_seq_one_letter_code
_entity_poly.pdbx_strand_id
1 'polypeptide(L)'
;MKMSAHEETKFSQIYDSEDDIYYVSFETGEPSYAEEIDDDIVIEMGIFTNMPTGFRILNFKKLTATIEVEMQHMRKKIQRAMEAVRKEYPANFRHREHQVTSVLQKAFA
;
A
#
# COMPACT_ATOMS: atom_id res chain seq x y z
N MET A 1 18.13 25.43 12.65
CA MET A 1 17.91 23.99 12.45
C MET A 1 17.19 23.84 11.11
N LYS A 2 17.89 23.39 10.06
CA LYS A 2 17.29 23.25 8.72
C LYS A 2 16.50 21.94 8.68
N MET A 3 15.17 22.02 8.65
CA MET A 3 14.30 20.93 8.21
C MET A 3 14.04 21.11 6.72
N SER A 4 14.52 20.17 5.90
CA SER A 4 13.83 19.63 4.71
C SER A 4 14.84 18.87 3.85
N ALA A 5 15.21 17.66 4.29
CA ALA A 5 15.58 16.63 3.33
C ALA A 5 14.29 15.90 3.00
N HIS A 6 13.93 15.83 1.72
CA HIS A 6 12.94 14.88 1.22
C HIS A 6 13.36 13.49 1.71
N GLU A 7 12.67 12.97 2.71
CA GLU A 7 12.81 11.57 3.08
C GLU A 7 12.19 10.78 1.92
N GLU A 8 13.04 10.21 1.07
CA GLU A 8 12.56 9.34 0.00
C GLU A 8 11.73 8.23 0.64
N THR A 9 10.44 8.20 0.32
CA THR A 9 9.54 7.10 0.64
C THR A 9 10.19 5.80 0.20
N LYS A 10 10.71 5.02 1.16
CA LYS A 10 11.28 3.70 0.91
C LYS A 10 10.16 2.70 0.69
N PHE A 11 10.26 1.96 -0.40
CA PHE A 11 9.37 0.87 -0.76
C PHE A 11 10.09 -0.04 -1.75
N SER A 12 9.68 -1.30 -1.81
CA SER A 12 10.16 -2.27 -2.79
C SER A 12 8.99 -2.87 -3.55
N GLN A 13 9.26 -3.28 -4.78
CA GLN A 13 8.29 -3.91 -5.67
C GLN A 13 8.91 -5.12 -6.34
N ILE A 14 8.17 -6.22 -6.38
CA ILE A 14 8.61 -7.49 -6.96
C ILE A 14 7.45 -8.08 -7.75
N TYR A 15 7.71 -8.52 -8.97
CA TYR A 15 6.75 -9.30 -9.74
C TYR A 15 7.14 -10.77 -9.72
N ASP A 16 6.23 -11.62 -9.27
CA ASP A 16 6.33 -13.07 -9.36
C ASP A 16 5.61 -13.54 -10.63
N SER A 17 6.39 -14.04 -11.58
CA SER A 17 5.86 -14.50 -12.86
C SER A 17 5.24 -15.89 -12.82
N GLU A 18 5.57 -16.71 -11.81
CA GLU A 18 5.04 -18.07 -11.67
C GLU A 18 3.59 -18.02 -11.20
N ASP A 19 3.32 -17.21 -10.17
CA ASP A 19 1.98 -17.05 -9.58
C ASP A 19 1.19 -15.86 -10.14
N ASP A 20 1.81 -15.04 -11.01
CA ASP A 20 1.23 -13.80 -11.55
C ASP A 20 0.82 -12.78 -10.48
N ILE A 21 1.72 -12.55 -9.52
CA ILE A 21 1.48 -11.66 -8.37
C ILE A 21 2.47 -10.48 -8.38
N TYR A 22 1.95 -9.27 -8.25
CA TYR A 22 2.74 -8.06 -8.05
C TYR A 22 2.74 -7.64 -6.58
N TYR A 23 3.90 -7.69 -5.94
CA TYR A 23 4.11 -7.35 -4.54
C TYR A 23 4.63 -5.93 -4.42
N VAL A 24 4.08 -5.17 -3.46
CA VAL A 24 4.60 -3.87 -3.05
C VAL A 24 4.72 -3.84 -1.53
N SER A 25 5.94 -3.63 -1.04
CA SER A 25 6.25 -3.47 0.38
C SER A 25 6.58 -2.01 0.68
N PHE A 26 6.01 -1.46 1.74
CA PHE A 26 6.32 -0.11 2.21
C PHE A 26 7.53 -0.07 3.15
N GLU A 27 8.25 -1.19 3.27
CA GLU A 27 9.52 -1.32 4.04
C GLU A 27 9.43 -0.77 5.47
N THR A 28 8.28 -0.96 6.09
CA THR A 28 7.99 -0.42 7.43
C THR A 28 8.74 -1.16 8.55
N GLY A 29 9.25 -2.35 8.26
CA GLY A 29 9.85 -3.27 9.23
C GLY A 29 8.84 -3.89 10.21
N GLU A 30 7.56 -3.56 10.06
CA GLU A 30 6.48 -4.03 10.91
C GLU A 30 5.98 -5.40 10.45
N PRO A 31 5.83 -6.40 11.35
CA PRO A 31 5.11 -7.62 11.04
C PRO A 31 3.68 -7.31 10.58
N SER A 32 3.23 -7.98 9.53
CA SER A 32 1.93 -7.73 8.91
C SER A 32 1.06 -8.99 8.84
N TYR A 33 -0.25 -8.77 8.74
CA TYR A 33 -1.21 -9.77 8.31
C TYR A 33 -1.83 -9.35 6.97
N ALA A 34 -2.28 -10.33 6.19
CA ALA A 34 -2.92 -10.10 4.91
C ALA A 34 -4.43 -9.97 5.07
N GLU A 35 -5.02 -8.98 4.42
CA GLU A 35 -6.46 -8.77 4.33
C GLU A 35 -6.85 -8.67 2.86
N GLU A 36 -7.70 -9.59 2.40
CA GLU A 36 -8.30 -9.55 1.07
C GLU A 36 -9.35 -8.45 1.03
N ILE A 37 -9.20 -7.51 0.09
CA ILE A 37 -10.16 -6.40 -0.09
C ILE A 37 -10.88 -6.48 -1.43
N ASP A 38 -10.34 -7.27 -2.37
CA ASP A 38 -11.00 -7.67 -3.60
C ASP A 38 -10.49 -9.03 -4.05
N ASP A 39 -11.15 -9.61 -5.06
CA ASP A 39 -10.76 -10.89 -5.67
C ASP A 39 -9.29 -10.87 -6.18
N ASP A 40 -8.80 -9.70 -6.58
CA ASP A 40 -7.45 -9.53 -7.11
C ASP A 40 -6.53 -8.65 -6.22
N ILE A 41 -6.98 -8.21 -5.03
CA ILE A 41 -6.25 -7.23 -4.21
C ILE A 41 -6.17 -7.67 -2.76
N VAL A 42 -4.94 -7.74 -2.26
CA VAL A 42 -4.62 -8.01 -0.85
C VAL A 42 -3.86 -6.83 -0.27
N ILE A 43 -4.30 -6.30 0.86
CA ILE A 43 -3.51 -5.33 1.64
C ILE A 43 -2.76 -6.07 2.74
N GLU A 44 -1.51 -5.66 2.98
CA GLU A 44 -0.78 -6.05 4.19
C GLU A 44 -0.96 -4.97 5.26
N MET A 45 -1.43 -5.38 6.43
CA MET A 45 -1.74 -4.50 7.56
C MET A 45 -0.80 -4.78 8.71
N GLY A 46 -0.18 -3.75 9.27
CA GLY A 46 0.75 -3.87 10.39
C GLY A 46 0.04 -4.30 11.67
N ILE A 47 0.59 -5.29 12.38
CA ILE A 47 -0.02 -5.85 13.60
C ILE A 47 -0.08 -4.83 14.74
N PHE A 48 0.86 -3.89 14.80
CA PHE A 48 0.96 -2.93 15.91
C PHE A 48 0.26 -1.62 15.62
N THR A 49 0.34 -1.16 14.37
CA THR A 49 -0.19 0.14 13.96
C THR A 49 -1.57 0.04 13.31
N ASN A 50 -1.98 -1.17 12.89
CA ASN A 50 -3.08 -1.40 11.97
C ASN A 50 -2.97 -0.54 10.69
N MET A 51 -1.79 -0.01 10.36
CA MET A 51 -1.60 0.77 9.13
C MET A 51 -1.16 -0.15 8.00
N PRO A 52 -1.50 0.18 6.73
CA PRO A 52 -0.95 -0.52 5.59
C PRO A 52 0.59 -0.56 5.63
N THR A 53 1.15 -1.73 5.38
CA THR A 53 2.59 -2.03 5.28
C THR A 53 2.99 -2.48 3.88
N GLY A 54 2.02 -2.76 3.02
CA GLY A 54 2.21 -3.21 1.65
C GLY A 54 0.89 -3.59 1.00
N PHE A 55 0.94 -4.05 -0.25
CA PHE A 55 -0.18 -4.66 -0.95
C PHE A 55 0.31 -5.66 -2.00
N ARG A 56 -0.62 -6.50 -2.46
CA ARG A 56 -0.41 -7.46 -3.54
C ARG A 56 -1.52 -7.33 -4.56
N ILE A 57 -1.15 -7.47 -5.83
CA ILE A 57 -2.07 -7.56 -6.94
C ILE A 57 -1.99 -8.98 -7.49
N LEU A 58 -3.07 -9.73 -7.39
CA LEU A 58 -3.20 -11.05 -7.97
C LEU A 58 -3.59 -10.93 -9.44
N ASN A 59 -3.30 -11.96 -10.26
CA ASN A 59 -3.63 -11.96 -11.69
C ASN A 59 -3.13 -10.69 -12.42
N PHE A 60 -1.92 -10.23 -12.07
CA PHE A 60 -1.42 -8.92 -12.48
C PHE A 60 -1.43 -8.72 -14.00
N LYS A 61 -1.03 -9.74 -14.78
CA LYS A 61 -1.07 -9.67 -16.26
C LYS A 61 -2.48 -9.40 -16.79
N LYS A 62 -3.51 -10.02 -16.22
CA LYS A 62 -4.91 -9.80 -16.62
C LYS A 62 -5.35 -8.37 -16.32
N LEU A 63 -4.92 -7.84 -15.19
CA LEU A 63 -5.21 -6.47 -14.77
C LEU A 63 -4.47 -5.41 -15.57
N THR A 64 -3.32 -5.71 -16.19
CA THR A 64 -2.57 -4.71 -16.98
C THR A 64 -3.40 -4.04 -18.09
N ALA A 65 -4.39 -4.75 -18.66
CA ALA A 65 -5.29 -4.22 -19.69
C ALA A 65 -6.35 -3.22 -19.15
N THR A 66 -6.66 -3.28 -17.85
CA THR A 66 -7.66 -2.44 -17.16
C THR A 66 -7.06 -1.68 -15.98
N ILE A 67 -5.73 -1.58 -15.95
CA ILE A 67 -4.96 -1.28 -14.75
C ILE A 67 -5.33 0.09 -14.18
N GLU A 68 -5.57 1.09 -15.02
CA GLU A 68 -5.92 2.43 -14.55
C GLU A 68 -7.23 2.46 -13.73
N VAL A 69 -8.26 1.74 -14.17
CA VAL A 69 -9.56 1.69 -13.47
C VAL A 69 -9.42 0.94 -12.16
N GLU A 70 -8.71 -0.20 -12.20
CA GLU A 70 -8.52 -1.06 -11.03
C GLU A 70 -7.58 -0.41 -10.01
N MET A 71 -6.60 0.37 -10.45
CA MET A 71 -5.73 1.16 -9.58
C MET A 71 -6.51 2.29 -8.89
N GLN A 72 -7.49 2.90 -9.56
CA GLN A 72 -8.37 3.87 -8.90
C GLN A 72 -9.26 3.22 -7.84
N HIS A 73 -9.78 2.01 -8.10
CA HIS A 73 -10.54 1.24 -7.10
C HIS A 73 -9.66 0.83 -5.92
N MET A 74 -8.46 0.34 -6.18
CA MET A 74 -7.47 -0.01 -5.18
C MET A 74 -7.12 1.17 -4.31
N ARG A 75 -6.82 2.33 -4.91
CA ARG A 75 -6.50 3.56 -4.17
C ARG A 75 -7.65 3.94 -3.23
N LYS A 76 -8.90 3.89 -3.70
CA LYS A 76 -10.08 4.17 -2.87
C LYS A 76 -10.21 3.17 -1.71
N LYS A 77 -9.95 1.88 -1.96
CA LYS A 77 -10.00 0.82 -0.94
C LYS A 77 -8.92 1.02 0.13
N ILE A 78 -7.67 1.26 -0.26
CA ILE A 78 -6.57 1.55 0.66
C ILE A 78 -6.84 2.83 1.46
N GLN A 79 -7.36 3.88 0.81
CA GLN A 79 -7.74 5.11 1.50
C GLN A 79 -8.83 4.87 2.55
N ARG A 80 -9.86 4.07 2.25
CA ARG A 80 -10.91 3.71 3.23
C ARG A 80 -10.34 2.92 4.41
N ALA A 81 -9.44 1.96 4.16
CA ALA A 81 -8.75 1.22 5.21
C ALA A 81 -7.96 2.18 6.11
N MET A 82 -7.24 3.13 5.52
CA MET A 82 -6.53 4.17 6.28
C MET A 82 -7.47 5.09 7.07
N GLU A 83 -8.60 5.51 6.51
CA GLU A 83 -9.59 6.33 7.22
C GLU A 83 -10.18 5.62 8.45
N ALA A 84 -10.38 4.30 8.38
CA ALA A 84 -10.82 3.51 9.51
C ALA A 84 -9.78 3.56 10.66
N VAL A 85 -8.51 3.36 10.32
CA VAL A 85 -7.39 3.36 11.28
C VAL A 85 -7.15 4.76 11.86
N ARG A 86 -7.36 5.82 11.07
CA ARG A 86 -7.23 7.23 11.51
C ARG A 86 -8.11 7.54 12.72
N LYS A 87 -9.32 6.99 12.75
CA LYS A 87 -10.29 7.22 13.84
C LYS A 87 -9.83 6.57 15.13
N GLU A 88 -9.02 5.52 15.03
CA GLU A 88 -8.56 4.71 16.15
C GLU A 88 -7.21 5.21 16.72
N TYR A 89 -6.28 5.69 15.87
CA TYR A 89 -4.91 6.05 16.29
C TYR A 89 -4.39 7.38 15.69
N PRO A 90 -4.76 8.55 16.22
CA PRO A 90 -4.48 9.85 15.60
C PRO A 90 -3.02 10.35 15.71
N ALA A 91 -2.23 9.89 16.69
CA ALA A 91 -0.93 10.48 17.02
C ALA A 91 0.19 10.19 16.01
N ASN A 92 0.17 9.03 15.35
CA ASN A 92 1.22 8.60 14.40
C ASN A 92 0.76 8.57 12.94
N PHE A 93 -0.46 9.04 12.68
CA PHE A 93 -1.15 8.81 11.42
C PHE A 93 -0.57 9.62 10.23
N ARG A 94 -0.21 10.89 10.44
CA ARG A 94 0.13 11.81 9.33
C ARG A 94 1.37 11.42 8.55
N HIS A 95 2.42 10.93 9.22
CA HIS A 95 3.65 10.53 8.54
C HIS A 95 3.45 9.25 7.73
N ARG A 96 2.79 8.24 8.32
CA ARG A 96 2.45 6.98 7.63
C ARG A 96 1.45 7.18 6.50
N GLU A 97 0.47 8.07 6.67
CA GLU A 97 -0.48 8.42 5.61
C GLU A 97 0.23 9.00 4.38
N HIS A 98 1.21 9.86 4.60
CA HIS A 98 2.01 10.42 3.52
C HIS A 98 2.86 9.35 2.81
N GLN A 99 3.49 8.46 3.59
CA GLN A 99 4.29 7.34 3.05
C GLN A 99 3.43 6.45 2.14
N VAL A 100 2.29 5.94 2.65
CA VAL A 100 1.38 5.06 1.90
C VAL A 100 0.90 5.75 0.63
N THR A 101 0.45 7.00 0.73
CA THR A 101 -0.04 7.75 -0.44
C THR A 101 1.06 7.95 -1.49
N SER A 102 2.29 8.23 -1.06
CA SER A 102 3.44 8.39 -1.94
C SER A 102 3.83 7.07 -2.63
N VAL A 103 3.81 5.94 -1.92
CA VAL A 103 4.08 4.63 -2.54
C VAL A 103 3.03 4.31 -3.58
N LEU A 104 1.74 4.50 -3.27
CA LEU A 104 0.68 4.24 -4.24
C LEU A 104 0.84 5.09 -5.50
N GLN A 105 1.20 6.36 -5.36
CA GLN A 105 1.48 7.19 -6.53
C GLN A 105 2.67 6.68 -7.35
N LYS A 106 3.74 6.20 -6.71
CA LYS A 106 4.95 5.72 -7.39
C LYS A 106 4.80 4.33 -7.99
N ALA A 107 4.10 3.43 -7.31
CA ALA A 107 3.87 2.06 -7.78
C ALA A 107 2.95 2.01 -9.01
N PHE A 108 2.18 3.08 -9.26
CA PHE A 108 1.22 3.20 -10.37
C PHE A 108 1.57 4.30 -11.38
N ALA A 109 2.76 4.91 -11.31
CA ALA A 109 3.26 5.88 -12.29
C ALA A 109 4.06 5.18 -13.39
#